data_AF-A0A2T7BYZ6-F1
#
_entry.id   AF-A0A2T7BYZ6-F1
#
_cell.length_a   1.000
_cell.length_b   1.000
_cell.length_c   1.000
_cell.angle_alpha   90.00
_cell.angle_beta   90.00
_cell.angle_gamma   90.00
#
_symmetry.space_group_name_H-M   'P 1'
#
loop_
_entity.id
_entity.type
_entity.pdbx_description
1 polymer ?
#
loop_
_entity_poly.entity_id
_entity_poly.type
_entity_poly.pdbx_seq_one_letter_code
_entity_poly.pdbx_strand_id
1 'polypeptide(L)'
;MEAAAGGKRAYSIIVPTYNERLNVALIVYLIFKHLPDVNFEIIIVDDGSPDGTQDIVKQLQQVYGEDRVLLQARPRKLGLGTAYLHGLKHASGEFVIIMDADLSHHPKYLPSFIRKQKETGADVVTGTRYVKNGGVHGWNLMRKLTSRGANVLAQTLLQPGASDLTGSFSS
;
A
#
# COMPACT_ATOMS: atom_id res chain seq x y z
N MET A 1 -23.00 2.06 21.39
CA MET A 1 -21.94 1.66 20.45
C MET A 1 -21.21 2.93 20.06
N GLU A 2 -20.08 3.16 20.70
CA GLU A 2 -19.26 4.36 20.58
C GLU A 2 -18.32 4.15 19.39
N ALA A 3 -18.43 5.00 18.36
CA ALA A 3 -17.56 4.96 17.21
C ALA A 3 -16.12 5.19 17.67
N ALA A 4 -15.21 4.29 17.29
CA ALA A 4 -13.81 4.35 17.65
C ALA A 4 -13.23 5.73 17.27
N ALA A 5 -12.71 6.43 18.27
CA ALA A 5 -12.09 7.75 18.13
C ALA A 5 -10.82 7.64 17.26
N GLY A 6 -10.97 7.91 15.96
CA GLY A 6 -9.86 8.02 15.02
C GLY A 6 -9.14 9.35 15.19
N GLY A 7 -8.02 9.36 15.90
CA GLY A 7 -7.11 10.51 15.86
C GLY A 7 -6.69 10.81 14.41
N LYS A 8 -6.59 12.10 14.05
CA LYS A 8 -6.22 12.55 12.69
C LYS A 8 -4.97 11.80 12.20
N ARG A 9 -5.07 11.14 11.03
CA ARG A 9 -3.93 10.46 10.41
C ARG A 9 -2.86 11.51 10.07
N ALA A 10 -1.58 11.16 10.22
CA ALA A 10 -0.51 12.07 9.82
C ALA A 10 -0.26 12.00 8.31
N TYR A 11 -0.32 10.80 7.73
CA TYR A 11 -0.07 10.57 6.30
C TYR A 11 -1.15 9.71 5.65
N SER A 12 -1.53 10.03 4.41
CA SER A 12 -2.33 9.17 3.52
C SER A 12 -1.45 8.72 2.37
N ILE A 13 -1.32 7.41 2.16
CA ILE A 13 -0.51 6.84 1.09
C ILE A 13 -1.43 6.30 0.00
N ILE A 14 -1.51 6.99 -1.13
CA ILE A 14 -2.37 6.61 -2.25
C ILE A 14 -1.60 5.69 -3.18
N VAL A 15 -2.17 4.52 -3.45
CA VAL A 15 -1.61 3.47 -4.31
C VAL A 15 -2.65 3.03 -5.33
N PRO A 16 -2.61 3.53 -6.58
CA PRO A 16 -3.47 3.03 -7.64
C PRO A 16 -3.09 1.62 -8.08
N THR A 17 -4.08 0.78 -8.36
CA THR A 17 -3.88 -0.62 -8.78
C THR A 17 -4.74 -0.97 -10.00
N TYR A 18 -4.15 -1.76 -10.90
CA TYR A 18 -4.88 -2.46 -11.98
C TYR A 18 -4.09 -3.72 -12.37
N ASN A 19 -4.63 -4.91 -12.10
CA ASN A 19 -3.92 -6.19 -12.27
C ASN A 19 -2.61 -6.28 -11.44
N GLU A 20 -2.69 -5.93 -10.16
CA GLU A 20 -1.52 -5.82 -9.27
C GLU A 20 -1.60 -6.79 -8.07
N ARG A 21 -2.32 -7.92 -8.20
CA ARG A 21 -2.64 -8.83 -7.09
C ARG A 21 -1.46 -9.18 -6.19
N LEU A 22 -0.29 -9.45 -6.77
CA LEU A 22 0.90 -9.82 -6.00
C LEU A 22 1.62 -8.60 -5.43
N ASN A 23 1.65 -7.52 -6.21
CA ASN A 23 2.37 -6.31 -5.86
C ASN A 23 1.66 -5.54 -4.75
N VAL A 24 0.32 -5.56 -4.70
CA VAL A 24 -0.45 -4.87 -3.66
C VAL A 24 -0.17 -5.45 -2.26
N ALA A 25 -0.05 -6.78 -2.13
CA ALA A 25 0.32 -7.41 -0.86
C ALA A 25 1.74 -6.99 -0.41
N LEU A 26 2.68 -7.01 -1.35
CA LEU A 26 4.06 -6.68 -1.08
C LEU A 26 4.24 -5.20 -0.72
N ILE A 27 3.62 -4.29 -1.46
CA ILE A 27 3.78 -2.85 -1.20
C ILE A 27 3.15 -2.46 0.14
N VAL A 28 1.97 -2.99 0.46
CA VAL A 28 1.32 -2.77 1.76
C VAL A 28 2.23 -3.27 2.88
N TYR A 29 2.71 -4.52 2.80
CA TYR A 29 3.66 -5.06 3.78
C TYR A 29 4.89 -4.17 3.96
N LEU A 30 5.52 -3.75 2.86
CA LEU A 30 6.72 -2.93 2.89
C LEU A 30 6.46 -1.55 3.49
N ILE A 31 5.30 -0.94 3.23
CA ILE A 31 4.90 0.32 3.86
C ILE A 31 4.80 0.15 5.38
N PHE A 32 4.05 -0.85 5.86
CA PHE A 32 3.93 -1.13 7.30
C PHE A 32 5.29 -1.45 7.95
N LYS A 33 6.12 -2.23 7.27
CA LYS A 33 7.46 -2.58 7.73
C LYS A 33 8.38 -1.36 7.87
N HIS A 34 8.32 -0.42 6.94
CA HIS A 34 9.21 0.73 6.92
C HIS A 34 8.69 1.93 7.74
N LEU A 35 7.41 1.95 8.09
CA LEU A 35 6.77 3.03 8.84
C LEU A 35 6.13 2.58 10.17
N PRO A 36 6.82 1.79 11.03
CA PRO A 36 6.19 1.24 12.24
C PRO A 36 5.67 2.32 13.21
N ASP A 37 6.38 3.45 13.31
CA ASP A 37 6.10 4.52 14.28
C ASP A 37 5.37 5.73 13.67
N VAL A 38 4.79 5.58 12.49
CA VAL A 38 4.07 6.66 11.79
C VAL A 38 2.58 6.34 11.78
N ASN A 39 1.75 7.32 12.17
CA ASN A 39 0.29 7.22 12.03
C ASN A 39 -0.10 7.51 10.57
N PHE A 40 -0.40 6.46 9.80
CA PHE A 40 -0.78 6.57 8.39
C PHE A 40 -1.95 5.65 8.05
N GLU A 41 -2.58 5.97 6.92
CA GLU A 41 -3.50 5.09 6.18
C GLU A 41 -2.97 4.84 4.76
N ILE A 42 -3.33 3.70 4.18
CA ILE A 42 -3.05 3.33 2.79
C ILE A 42 -4.36 3.31 2.04
N ILE A 43 -4.47 4.06 0.95
CA ILE A 43 -5.65 4.14 0.09
C ILE A 43 -5.34 3.43 -1.21
N ILE A 44 -5.84 2.21 -1.34
CA ILE A 44 -5.74 1.42 -2.57
C ILE A 44 -6.86 1.82 -3.51
N VAL A 45 -6.54 2.44 -4.64
CA VAL A 45 -7.53 2.82 -5.66
C VAL A 45 -7.50 1.80 -6.78
N ASP A 46 -8.48 0.90 -6.81
CA ASP A 46 -8.50 -0.21 -7.76
C ASP A 46 -9.39 0.06 -8.98
N ASP A 47 -8.84 -0.13 -10.17
CA ASP A 47 -9.47 0.17 -11.46
C ASP A 47 -10.32 -0.98 -12.03
N GLY A 48 -11.01 -1.70 -11.15
CA GLY A 48 -11.82 -2.85 -11.53
C GLY A 48 -10.95 -4.02 -11.99
N SER A 49 -9.92 -4.35 -11.20
CA SER A 49 -8.98 -5.43 -11.52
C SER A 49 -9.68 -6.80 -11.59
N PRO A 50 -9.62 -7.52 -12.72
CA PRO A 50 -10.19 -8.86 -12.84
C PRO A 50 -9.34 -9.99 -12.23
N ASP A 51 -8.10 -9.70 -11.81
CA ASP A 51 -7.12 -10.71 -11.37
C ASP A 51 -7.26 -11.15 -9.90
N GLY A 52 -8.18 -10.54 -9.15
CA GLY A 52 -8.36 -10.76 -7.71
C GLY A 52 -7.59 -9.77 -6.82
N THR A 53 -7.07 -8.66 -7.37
CA THR A 53 -6.41 -7.60 -6.58
C THR A 53 -7.28 -7.13 -5.41
N GLN A 54 -8.57 -6.88 -5.62
CA GLN A 54 -9.49 -6.41 -4.57
C GLN A 54 -9.64 -7.41 -3.42
N ASP A 55 -9.62 -8.72 -3.72
CA ASP A 55 -9.75 -9.76 -2.71
C ASP A 55 -8.51 -9.81 -1.80
N ILE A 56 -7.33 -9.62 -2.37
CA ILE A 56 -6.10 -9.47 -1.60
C ILE A 56 -6.15 -8.23 -0.71
N VAL A 57 -6.66 -7.10 -1.21
CA VAL A 57 -6.82 -5.90 -0.38
C VAL A 57 -7.75 -6.15 0.79
N LYS A 58 -8.89 -6.82 0.58
CA LYS A 58 -9.81 -7.21 1.66
C LYS A 58 -9.15 -8.12 2.70
N GLN A 59 -8.29 -9.05 2.27
CA GLN A 59 -7.53 -9.87 3.20
C GLN A 59 -6.50 -9.03 3.98
N LEU A 60 -5.83 -8.08 3.34
CA LEU A 60 -4.92 -7.16 4.02
C LEU A 60 -5.65 -6.26 5.03
N GLN A 61 -6.90 -5.88 4.76
CA GLN A 61 -7.74 -5.15 5.72
C GLN A 61 -8.00 -5.97 6.99
N GLN A 62 -8.17 -7.28 6.89
CA GLN A 62 -8.32 -8.16 8.05
C GLN A 62 -7.04 -8.24 8.88
N VAL A 63 -5.87 -8.18 8.23
CA VAL A 63 -4.55 -8.27 8.89
C VAL A 63 -4.14 -6.96 9.54
N TYR A 64 -4.36 -5.83 8.86
CA TYR A 64 -3.83 -4.52 9.25
C TYR A 64 -4.88 -3.54 9.79
N GLY A 65 -6.16 -3.83 9.63
CA GLY A 65 -7.29 -2.97 9.98
C GLY A 65 -7.92 -2.28 8.77
N GLU A 66 -9.26 -2.31 8.69
CA GLU A 66 -10.06 -1.62 7.67
C GLU A 66 -9.93 -0.08 7.73
N ASP A 67 -9.55 0.46 8.90
CA ASP A 67 -9.29 1.88 9.13
C ASP A 67 -7.87 2.30 8.71
N ARG A 68 -6.99 1.34 8.39
CA ARG A 68 -5.60 1.59 7.96
C ARG A 68 -5.35 1.23 6.50
N VAL A 69 -6.09 0.27 5.95
CA VAL A 69 -6.06 -0.08 4.53
C VAL A 69 -7.45 0.16 3.95
N LEU A 70 -7.57 1.17 3.11
CA LEU A 70 -8.83 1.63 2.53
C LEU A 70 -8.90 1.18 1.07
N LEU A 71 -9.87 0.35 0.72
CA LEU A 71 -10.13 -0.05 -0.66
C LEU A 71 -11.13 0.92 -1.31
N GLN A 72 -10.69 1.57 -2.38
CA GLN A 72 -11.48 2.48 -3.21
C GLN A 72 -11.64 1.88 -4.61
N ALA A 73 -12.60 0.96 -4.75
CA ALA A 73 -12.86 0.26 -6.00
C ALA A 73 -13.62 1.15 -7.00
N ARG A 74 -13.15 1.17 -8.25
CA ARG A 74 -13.75 1.88 -9.38
C ARG A 74 -14.31 0.86 -10.38
N PRO A 75 -15.37 1.22 -11.14
CA PRO A 75 -16.08 0.24 -11.97
C PRO A 75 -15.26 -0.33 -13.14
N ARG A 76 -14.20 0.36 -13.56
CA ARG A 76 -13.32 -0.01 -14.67
C ARG A 76 -12.06 0.85 -14.65
N LYS A 77 -11.15 0.57 -15.58
CA LYS A 77 -9.97 1.39 -15.84
C LYS A 77 -10.37 2.77 -16.35
N LEU A 78 -10.27 3.78 -15.48
CA LEU A 78 -10.61 5.18 -15.77
C LEU A 78 -9.38 6.08 -15.93
N GLY A 79 -8.18 5.48 -15.85
CA GLY A 79 -6.89 6.15 -16.03
C GLY A 79 -6.23 6.57 -14.72
N LEU A 80 -4.90 6.70 -14.77
CA LEU A 80 -4.06 6.91 -13.58
C LEU A 80 -4.31 8.26 -12.89
N GLY A 81 -4.44 9.35 -13.67
CA GLY A 81 -4.69 10.68 -13.11
C GLY A 81 -6.02 10.75 -12.34
N THR A 82 -7.07 10.11 -12.86
CA THR A 82 -8.36 10.06 -12.17
C THR A 82 -8.32 9.17 -10.93
N ALA A 83 -7.44 8.16 -10.91
CA ALA A 83 -7.21 7.32 -9.73
C ALA A 83 -6.60 8.13 -8.59
N TYR A 84 -5.61 8.97 -8.90
CA TYR A 84 -5.02 9.88 -7.91
C TYR A 84 -6.03 10.87 -7.36
N LEU A 85 -6.82 11.51 -8.23
CA LEU A 85 -7.89 12.41 -7.79
C LEU A 85 -8.92 11.70 -6.91
N HIS A 86 -9.26 10.44 -7.25
CA HIS A 86 -10.16 9.65 -6.43
C HIS A 86 -9.57 9.34 -5.06
N GLY A 87 -8.31 8.93 -4.99
CA GLY A 87 -7.62 8.67 -3.73
C GLY A 87 -7.50 9.93 -2.86
N LEU A 88 -7.18 11.08 -3.48
CA LEU A 88 -7.05 12.36 -2.79
C LEU A 88 -8.35 12.79 -2.10
N LYS A 89 -9.51 12.50 -2.70
CA LYS A 89 -10.82 12.78 -2.09
C LYS A 89 -11.10 11.95 -0.83
N HIS A 90 -10.42 10.81 -0.67
CA HIS A 90 -10.59 9.89 0.45
C HIS A 90 -9.44 9.98 1.47
N ALA A 91 -8.44 10.82 1.21
CA ALA A 91 -7.33 11.06 2.12
C ALA A 91 -7.78 11.86 3.35
N SER A 92 -7.53 11.30 4.53
CA SER A 92 -7.80 11.94 5.83
C SER A 92 -6.53 12.47 6.50
N GLY A 93 -5.37 12.02 6.04
CA GLY A 93 -4.07 12.43 6.56
C GLY A 93 -3.70 13.87 6.22
N GLU A 94 -2.92 14.49 7.12
CA GLU A 94 -2.42 15.86 6.92
C GLU A 94 -1.49 15.99 5.72
N PHE A 95 -0.69 14.97 5.47
CA PHE A 95 0.18 14.87 4.30
C PHE A 95 -0.27 13.73 3.39
N VAL A 96 -0.15 13.92 2.09
CA VAL A 96 -0.44 12.87 1.11
C VAL A 96 0.85 12.43 0.41
N ILE A 97 1.06 11.12 0.35
CA ILE A 97 2.12 10.50 -0.42
C ILE A 97 1.48 9.71 -1.55
N ILE A 98 1.95 9.94 -2.77
CA ILE A 98 1.49 9.23 -3.94
C ILE A 98 2.60 8.26 -4.38
N MET A 99 2.28 6.98 -4.56
CA MET A 99 3.22 6.00 -5.10
C MET A 99 2.54 4.93 -5.96
N ASP A 100 3.24 4.48 -6.99
CA ASP A 100 2.78 3.41 -7.87
C ASP A 100 2.91 2.03 -7.18
N ALA A 101 1.97 1.13 -7.49
CA ALA A 101 1.97 -0.24 -6.97
C ALA A 101 3.11 -1.13 -7.52
N ASP A 102 3.73 -0.75 -8.64
CA ASP A 102 4.72 -1.55 -9.39
C ASP A 102 6.14 -1.56 -8.76
N LEU A 103 6.29 -1.00 -7.56
CA LEU A 103 7.56 -0.87 -6.82
C LEU A 103 8.66 -0.07 -7.55
N SER A 104 8.32 0.70 -8.59
CA SER A 104 9.21 1.70 -9.17
C SER A 104 9.73 2.68 -8.10
N HIS A 105 8.92 2.91 -7.07
CA HIS A 105 9.26 3.70 -5.89
C HIS A 105 9.29 2.79 -4.64
N HIS A 106 10.46 2.29 -4.27
CA HIS A 106 10.55 1.36 -3.14
C HIS A 106 10.15 2.05 -1.81
N PRO A 107 9.23 1.48 -1.01
CA PRO A 107 8.79 2.08 0.27
C PRO A 107 9.89 2.34 1.32
N LYS A 108 11.10 1.79 1.14
CA LYS A 108 12.25 2.01 2.03
C LYS A 108 12.70 3.48 2.08
N TYR A 109 12.30 4.27 1.08
CA TYR A 109 12.61 5.70 1.02
C TYR A 109 11.57 6.57 1.75
N LEU A 110 10.39 6.03 2.08
CA LEU A 110 9.34 6.77 2.80
C LEU A 110 9.83 7.41 4.10
N PRO A 111 10.61 6.72 4.97
CA PRO A 111 11.12 7.33 6.19
C PRO A 111 11.99 8.56 5.91
N SER A 112 12.81 8.53 4.85
CA SER A 112 13.66 9.67 4.49
C SER A 112 12.86 10.87 3.96
N PHE A 113 11.79 10.62 3.19
CA PHE A 113 10.90 11.69 2.74
C PHE A 113 10.14 12.32 3.91
N ILE A 114 9.59 11.51 4.80
CA ILE A 114 8.90 11.96 6.01
C ILE A 114 9.85 12.74 6.91
N ARG A 115 11.07 12.24 7.14
CA ARG A 115 12.09 12.94 7.92
C ARG A 115 12.42 14.29 7.30
N LYS A 116 12.66 14.33 5.98
CA LYS A 116 13.00 15.57 5.29
C LYS A 116 11.86 16.60 5.37
N GLN A 117 10.63 16.15 5.17
CA GLN A 117 9.43 16.98 5.30
C GLN A 117 9.33 17.59 6.70
N LYS A 118 9.51 16.80 7.75
CA LYS A 118 9.51 17.27 9.15
C LYS A 118 10.65 18.25 9.44
N GLU A 119 11.85 17.98 8.94
CA GLU A 119 13.04 18.83 9.15
C GLU A 119 12.90 20.20 8.47
N THR A 120 12.30 20.27 7.28
CA THR A 120 12.21 21.51 6.50
C THR A 120 10.88 22.24 6.67
N GLY A 121 9.85 21.59 7.24
CA GLY A 121 8.48 22.09 7.24
C GLY A 121 7.94 22.31 5.82
N ALA A 122 8.40 21.51 4.84
CA ALA A 122 8.04 21.73 3.44
C ALA A 122 6.60 21.26 3.16
N ASP A 123 5.84 22.07 2.44
CA ASP A 123 4.47 21.74 2.01
C ASP A 123 4.43 20.64 0.94
N VAL A 124 5.50 20.52 0.15
CA VAL A 124 5.64 19.49 -0.89
C VAL A 124 7.06 18.92 -0.89
N VAL A 125 7.17 17.60 -0.83
CA VAL A 125 8.43 16.86 -1.00
C VAL A 125 8.30 15.93 -2.20
N THR A 126 9.10 16.18 -3.23
CA THR A 126 9.13 15.35 -4.44
C THR A 126 10.48 14.66 -4.58
N GLY A 127 10.47 13.33 -4.71
CA GLY A 127 11.65 12.59 -5.12
C GLY A 127 11.89 12.80 -6.62
N THR A 128 13.03 13.38 -7.01
CA THR A 128 13.38 13.51 -8.44
C THR A 128 14.45 12.49 -8.82
N ARG A 129 14.27 11.84 -9.97
CA ARG A 129 15.25 10.89 -10.54
C ARG A 129 16.49 11.59 -11.14
N TYR A 130 16.58 12.92 -11.02
CA TYR A 130 17.55 13.76 -11.73
C TYR A 130 18.55 14.49 -10.82
N VAL A 131 18.50 14.27 -9.50
CA VAL A 131 19.53 14.82 -8.60
C VAL A 131 20.82 14.05 -8.83
N LYS A 132 21.95 14.75 -9.09
CA LYS A 132 23.30 14.16 -9.18
C LYS A 132 23.49 13.16 -8.03
N ASN A 133 23.65 11.88 -8.37
CA ASN A 133 23.71 10.65 -7.52
C ASN A 133 22.46 9.74 -7.52
N GLY A 134 21.37 10.10 -8.20
CA GLY A 134 20.19 9.26 -8.38
C GLY A 134 20.31 8.32 -9.59
N GLY A 135 21.18 7.30 -9.50
CA GLY A 135 21.38 6.34 -10.59
C GLY A 135 20.11 5.59 -11.00
N VAL A 136 19.98 5.34 -12.30
CA VAL A 136 18.91 4.56 -12.96
C VAL A 136 18.90 3.11 -12.44
N HIS A 137 18.21 2.84 -11.33
CA HIS A 137 18.18 1.51 -10.68
C HIS A 137 16.88 0.72 -10.88
N GLY A 138 15.79 1.35 -11.38
CA GLY A 138 14.46 0.74 -11.50
C GLY A 138 14.33 -0.32 -12.61
N TRP A 139 15.26 -0.38 -13.55
CA TRP A 139 15.11 -1.20 -14.76
C TRP A 139 15.31 -2.72 -14.55
N ASN A 140 15.89 -3.13 -13.41
CA ASN A 140 16.21 -4.54 -13.08
C ASN A 140 15.49 -5.09 -11.83
N LEU A 141 14.89 -4.23 -11.00
CA LEU A 141 14.04 -4.66 -9.86
C LEU A 141 12.70 -5.22 -10.37
N MET A 142 12.17 -4.52 -11.39
CA MET A 142 11.11 -4.86 -12.33
C MET A 142 11.17 -6.25 -12.97
N ARG A 143 12.33 -6.93 -12.94
CA ARG A 143 12.47 -8.27 -13.53
C ARG A 143 12.44 -9.39 -12.50
N LYS A 144 12.42 -9.06 -11.20
CA LYS A 144 12.95 -9.94 -10.14
C LYS A 144 12.27 -9.88 -8.77
N LEU A 145 11.02 -9.44 -8.67
CA LEU A 145 10.11 -9.97 -7.64
C LEU A 145 9.24 -11.08 -8.24
N THR A 146 9.91 -11.97 -8.98
CA THR A 146 9.37 -13.03 -9.83
C THR A 146 8.46 -13.98 -9.05
N SER A 147 7.16 -13.69 -9.07
CA SER A 147 5.98 -14.51 -8.71
C SER A 147 6.01 -15.23 -7.35
N ARG A 148 7.04 -16.04 -7.05
CA ARG A 148 7.13 -16.85 -5.83
C ARG A 148 7.30 -16.04 -4.54
N GLY A 149 8.10 -14.99 -4.52
CA GLY A 149 8.34 -14.22 -3.28
C GLY A 149 7.11 -13.41 -2.83
N ALA A 150 6.44 -12.75 -3.78
CA ALA A 150 5.19 -12.04 -3.51
C ALA A 150 4.04 -13.01 -3.25
N ASN A 151 3.97 -14.16 -3.94
CA ASN A 151 3.02 -15.22 -3.61
C ASN A 151 3.26 -15.80 -2.20
N VAL A 152 4.50 -16.10 -1.83
CA VAL A 152 4.83 -16.60 -0.48
C VAL A 152 4.50 -15.54 0.55
N LEU A 153 4.86 -14.27 0.33
CA LEU A 153 4.52 -13.20 1.26
C LEU A 153 3.01 -13.01 1.38
N ALA A 154 2.28 -13.01 0.27
CA ALA A 154 0.82 -12.96 0.27
C ALA A 154 0.24 -14.18 1.00
N GLN A 155 0.73 -15.40 0.75
CA GLN A 155 0.28 -16.60 1.47
C GLN A 155 0.58 -16.50 2.98
N THR A 156 1.80 -16.14 3.36
CA THR A 156 2.20 -16.05 4.77
C THR A 156 1.47 -14.92 5.51
N LEU A 157 1.28 -13.75 4.88
CA LEU A 157 0.55 -12.62 5.49
C LEU A 157 -0.95 -12.87 5.54
N LEU A 158 -1.53 -13.52 4.54
CA LEU A 158 -2.97 -13.72 4.42
C LEU A 158 -3.44 -15.06 4.99
N GLN A 159 -2.51 -15.92 5.46
CA GLN A 159 -2.79 -17.09 6.31
C GLN A 159 -2.35 -16.94 7.78
N PRO A 160 -2.70 -15.88 8.55
CA PRO A 160 -2.46 -15.90 9.99
C PRO A 160 -3.40 -16.85 10.77
N GLY A 161 -4.11 -17.78 10.11
CA GLY A 161 -5.14 -18.59 10.75
C GLY A 161 -5.62 -19.81 9.96
N ALA A 162 -4.72 -20.66 9.47
CA ALA A 162 -5.02 -22.10 9.44
C ALA A 162 -4.97 -22.62 10.90
N SER A 163 -5.86 -22.10 11.74
CA SER A 163 -6.13 -22.61 13.06
C SER A 163 -7.12 -23.76 12.86
N ASP A 164 -6.57 -24.98 12.86
CA ASP A 164 -7.20 -26.29 12.68
C ASP A 164 -7.71 -26.69 11.28
N LEU A 165 -6.83 -27.40 10.57
CA LEU A 165 -7.21 -28.47 9.63
C LEU A 165 -6.99 -29.88 10.24
N THR A 166 -6.96 -30.01 11.58
CA THR A 166 -6.86 -31.32 12.27
C THR A 166 -7.76 -31.46 13.51
N GLY A 167 -8.76 -30.60 13.71
CA GLY A 167 -9.62 -30.62 14.90
C GLY A 167 -11.09 -30.96 14.64
N SER A 168 -11.41 -32.18 14.18
CA SER A 168 -12.71 -32.82 14.49
C SER A 168 -12.67 -34.33 14.25
N PHE A 169 -11.95 -35.04 15.13
CA PHE A 169 -12.43 -36.36 15.55
C PHE A 169 -13.66 -36.13 16.42
N SER A 170 -14.83 -36.50 15.90
CA SER A 170 -16.01 -36.88 16.67
C SER A 170 -16.90 -37.76 15.79
N SER A 171 -16.71 -39.07 15.93
CA SER A 171 -17.69 -40.14 15.76
C SER A 171 -17.41 -41.14 16.87
#